data_AF-A0A2N3UAM4-F1
#
_entry.id   AF-A0A2N3UAM4-F1
#
_cell.length_a   1.000
_cell.length_b   1.000
_cell.length_c   1.000
_cell.angle_alpha   90.00
_cell.angle_beta   90.00
_cell.angle_gamma   90.00
#
_symmetry.space_group_name_H-M   'P 1'
#
loop_
_entity.id
_entity.type
_entity.pdbx_description
1 polymer ?
#
loop_
_entity_poly.entity_id
_entity_poly.type
_entity_poly.pdbx_seq_one_letter_code
_entity_poly.pdbx_strand_id
1 'polypeptide(L)'
;MKMFYVYTLLVLLSLPACGQQDQPTTEADGTMLTSAGVEATQNGNTNKSKQSYEITKTDAEWKRQLTPEQYYVLRQKGTEPAFSGKYNDHKEKGVYTCAACGNELFASDTKFDSGTGWPSYFKPISSKQVRELTDRSMGMVRTEVVCGRCGGHLGHVFDDGPKPTGLRYCLNSVALGFKKRE
;
A
#
# COMPACT_ATOMS: atom_id res chain seq x y z
N MET A 1 -41.34 38.68 -31.64
CA MET A 1 -41.33 37.96 -32.94
C MET A 1 -40.55 36.67 -32.73
N LYS A 2 -41.23 35.52 -32.56
CA LYS A 2 -41.30 34.39 -33.53
C LYS A 2 -39.89 33.94 -33.97
N MET A 3 -39.38 32.74 -33.70
CA MET A 3 -40.02 31.43 -33.87
C MET A 3 -39.32 30.31 -33.08
N PHE A 4 -40.15 29.33 -32.66
CA PHE A 4 -39.80 27.95 -32.36
C PHE A 4 -39.21 27.24 -33.60
N TYR A 5 -38.19 26.41 -33.42
CA TYR A 5 -37.99 25.21 -34.25
C TYR A 5 -37.42 24.07 -33.42
N VAL A 6 -38.29 23.09 -33.17
CA VAL A 6 -37.99 21.73 -32.75
C VAL A 6 -37.51 20.97 -34.00
N TYR A 7 -36.36 20.31 -33.94
CA TYR A 7 -36.07 19.18 -34.83
C TYR A 7 -35.25 18.13 -34.08
N THR A 8 -35.96 17.08 -33.68
CA THR A 8 -35.46 15.75 -33.34
C THR A 8 -34.71 15.14 -34.53
N LEU A 9 -33.47 14.67 -34.32
CA LEU A 9 -32.79 13.78 -35.25
C LEU A 9 -32.31 12.52 -34.53
N LEU A 10 -32.90 11.40 -34.96
CA LEU A 10 -32.65 10.02 -34.53
C LEU A 10 -31.20 9.61 -34.76
N VAL A 11 -30.59 9.00 -33.74
CA VAL A 11 -29.33 8.24 -33.85
C VAL A 11 -29.67 6.80 -34.25
N LEU A 12 -29.25 6.38 -35.44
CA LEU A 12 -29.30 4.98 -35.89
C LEU A 12 -27.85 4.49 -36.12
N LEU A 13 -27.32 3.77 -35.14
CA LEU A 13 -26.09 2.99 -35.26
C LEU A 13 -26.49 1.53 -35.57
N SER A 14 -26.14 1.07 -36.77
CA SER A 14 -26.31 -0.32 -37.21
C SER A 14 -25.06 -1.14 -36.85
N LEU A 15 -25.28 -2.30 -36.24
CA LEU A 15 -24.30 -3.38 -36.07
C LEU A 15 -24.59 -4.48 -37.10
N PRO A 16 -23.59 -5.03 -37.81
CA PRO A 16 -23.78 -6.30 -38.51
C PRO A 16 -23.54 -7.47 -37.56
N ALA A 17 -24.58 -8.27 -37.35
CA ALA A 17 -24.51 -9.61 -36.80
C ALA A 17 -24.44 -10.63 -37.94
N CYS A 18 -23.47 -11.55 -37.89
CA CYS A 18 -23.53 -12.87 -38.52
C CYS A 18 -23.72 -13.87 -37.36
N GLY A 19 -24.70 -14.78 -37.31
CA GLY A 19 -25.11 -15.79 -38.30
C GLY A 19 -24.25 -17.04 -38.07
N GLN A 20 -24.56 -17.96 -37.14
CA GLN A 20 -25.57 -19.03 -37.08
C GLN A 20 -25.22 -20.27 -37.93
N GLN A 21 -25.27 -21.45 -37.28
CA GLN A 21 -25.90 -22.72 -37.72
C GLN A 21 -25.44 -23.85 -36.76
N ASP A 22 -26.30 -24.34 -35.85
CA ASP A 22 -27.38 -25.35 -36.00
C ASP A 22 -26.84 -26.80 -35.80
N GLN A 23 -27.08 -27.39 -34.61
CA GLN A 23 -28.08 -28.44 -34.28
C GLN A 23 -27.47 -29.87 -34.31
N PRO A 24 -28.08 -30.96 -33.78
CA PRO A 24 -29.31 -31.14 -32.98
C PRO A 24 -29.20 -32.08 -31.74
N THR A 25 -30.27 -32.07 -30.93
CA THR A 25 -31.02 -33.12 -30.13
C THR A 25 -30.40 -34.52 -29.91
N THR A 26 -30.69 -35.36 -28.90
CA THR A 26 -31.84 -35.58 -27.97
C THR A 26 -31.45 -36.70 -26.98
N GLU A 27 -32.06 -36.68 -25.79
CA GLU A 27 -32.56 -37.84 -24.99
C GLU A 27 -31.67 -38.70 -24.07
N ALA A 28 -32.37 -39.20 -23.03
CA ALA A 28 -31.99 -39.85 -21.77
C ALA A 28 -31.32 -41.24 -21.94
N ASP A 29 -30.75 -41.94 -20.95
CA ASP A 29 -31.39 -42.43 -19.72
C ASP A 29 -30.35 -43.17 -18.81
N GLY A 30 -30.70 -43.28 -17.52
CA GLY A 30 -30.28 -44.19 -16.44
C GLY A 30 -28.97 -45.01 -16.41
N THR A 31 -28.30 -44.97 -15.24
CA THR A 31 -28.04 -46.15 -14.34
C THR A 31 -26.61 -46.23 -13.74
N MET A 32 -26.59 -46.07 -12.40
CA MET A 32 -25.78 -46.67 -11.33
C MET A 32 -24.24 -46.85 -11.39
N LEU A 33 -23.61 -46.30 -10.33
CA LEU A 33 -22.58 -46.88 -9.43
C LEU A 33 -21.29 -47.48 -10.05
N THR A 34 -20.13 -46.92 -9.66
CA THR A 34 -19.22 -47.55 -8.67
C THR A 34 -17.98 -46.69 -8.38
N SER A 35 -17.47 -46.91 -7.17
CA SER A 35 -16.25 -46.47 -6.49
C SER A 35 -15.02 -46.11 -7.33
N ALA A 36 -14.38 -44.98 -7.00
CA ALA A 36 -13.00 -44.93 -6.49
C ALA A 36 -12.67 -43.50 -6.07
N GLY A 37 -12.26 -43.32 -4.82
CA GLY A 37 -11.76 -42.05 -4.31
C GLY A 37 -10.52 -41.64 -5.11
N VAL A 38 -10.55 -40.42 -5.63
CA VAL A 38 -9.37 -39.71 -6.09
C VAL A 38 -9.31 -38.43 -5.29
N GLU A 39 -8.59 -38.50 -4.17
CA GLU A 39 -8.13 -37.33 -3.44
C GLU A 39 -7.24 -36.53 -4.38
N ALA A 40 -7.82 -35.53 -5.04
CA ALA A 40 -7.08 -34.51 -5.75
C ALA A 40 -6.39 -33.63 -4.70
N THR A 41 -5.15 -34.02 -4.43
CA THR A 41 -4.13 -33.34 -3.63
C THR A 41 -4.21 -31.83 -3.69
N GLN A 42 -4.42 -31.20 -2.54
CA GLN A 42 -4.04 -29.81 -2.34
C GLN A 42 -2.51 -29.72 -2.38
N ASN A 43 -1.94 -29.08 -3.39
CA ASN A 43 -0.59 -28.53 -3.24
C ASN A 43 -0.34 -27.32 -4.16
N GLY A 44 -1.16 -26.29 -3.99
CA GLY A 44 -0.87 -24.95 -4.50
C GLY A 44 0.14 -24.24 -3.59
N ASN A 45 1.38 -24.72 -3.52
CA ASN A 45 2.49 -24.02 -2.87
C ASN A 45 2.89 -22.83 -3.73
N THR A 46 2.08 -21.77 -3.72
CA THR A 46 2.48 -20.46 -4.26
C THR A 46 3.45 -19.84 -3.28
N ASN A 47 4.72 -20.20 -3.47
CA ASN A 47 5.86 -19.68 -2.73
C ASN A 47 6.02 -18.17 -3.05
N LYS A 48 5.17 -17.33 -2.43
CA LYS A 48 5.41 -15.89 -2.33
C LYS A 48 6.72 -15.73 -1.56
N SER A 49 7.77 -15.32 -2.25
CA SER A 49 9.07 -15.06 -1.64
C SER A 49 8.89 -14.14 -0.43
N LYS A 50 9.01 -14.71 0.77
CA LYS A 50 8.93 -13.99 2.03
C LYS A 50 10.11 -13.03 2.04
N GLN A 51 9.86 -11.74 1.82
CA GLN A 51 10.88 -10.70 1.86
C GLN A 51 11.62 -10.81 3.19
N SER A 52 12.92 -11.11 3.13
CA SER A 52 13.77 -11.20 4.31
C SER A 52 14.28 -9.82 4.69
N TYR A 53 14.28 -9.55 6.00
CA TYR A 53 14.81 -8.34 6.59
C TYR A 53 15.97 -8.72 7.51
N GLU A 54 16.96 -7.84 7.64
CA GLU A 54 18.13 -8.05 8.51
C GLU A 54 17.70 -8.32 9.95
N ILE A 55 16.69 -7.60 10.43
CA ILE A 55 16.11 -7.79 11.76
C ILE A 55 14.77 -8.51 11.63
N THR A 56 14.74 -9.73 12.13
CA THR A 56 13.52 -10.53 12.29
C THR A 56 13.34 -10.85 13.78
N LYS A 57 12.16 -10.53 14.32
CA LYS A 57 11.75 -10.86 15.69
C LYS A 57 10.31 -11.34 15.70
N THR A 58 9.95 -12.09 16.73
CA THR A 58 8.56 -12.51 17.01
C THR A 58 7.69 -11.34 17.44
N ASP A 59 6.37 -11.49 17.30
CA ASP A 59 5.41 -10.50 17.78
C ASP A 59 5.54 -10.23 19.29
N ALA A 60 5.81 -11.26 20.09
CA ALA A 60 6.00 -11.11 21.52
C ALA A 60 7.23 -10.26 21.86
N GLU A 61 8.33 -10.43 21.11
CA GLU A 61 9.52 -9.59 21.26
C GLU A 61 9.26 -8.15 20.85
N TRP A 62 8.53 -7.94 19.74
CA TRP A 62 8.15 -6.59 19.32
C TRP A 62 7.23 -5.90 20.33
N LYS A 63 6.23 -6.59 20.87
CA LYS A 63 5.33 -6.05 21.90
C LYS A 63 6.06 -5.71 23.20
N ARG A 64 7.14 -6.43 23.54
CA ARG A 64 7.99 -6.09 24.70
C ARG A 64 8.87 -4.86 24.45
N GLN A 65 9.29 -4.63 23.22
CA GLN A 65 10.21 -3.55 22.88
C GLN A 65 9.51 -2.23 22.54
N LEU A 66 8.34 -2.30 21.90
CA LEU A 66 7.61 -1.15 21.37
C LEU A 66 6.50 -0.71 22.33
N THR A 67 6.16 0.58 22.32
CA THR A 67 4.90 1.02 22.93
C THR A 67 3.71 0.44 22.16
N PRO A 68 2.51 0.36 22.75
CA PRO A 68 1.32 -0.12 22.04
C PRO A 68 1.06 0.60 20.72
N GLU A 69 1.23 1.93 20.68
CA GLU A 69 1.01 2.77 19.50
C GLU A 69 2.06 2.51 18.43
N GLN A 70 3.34 2.39 18.85
CA GLN A 70 4.42 2.02 17.95
C GLN A 70 4.19 0.63 17.35
N TYR A 71 3.78 -0.35 18.15
CA TYR A 71 3.47 -1.69 17.67
C TYR A 71 2.31 -1.67 16.67
N TYR A 72 1.23 -0.96 16.99
CA TYR A 72 0.07 -0.80 16.13
C TYR A 72 0.47 -0.24 14.75
N VAL A 73 1.24 0.84 14.71
CA VAL A 73 1.68 1.43 13.44
C VAL A 73 2.72 0.55 12.75
N LEU A 74 3.84 0.22 13.39
CA LEU A 74 4.99 -0.42 12.74
C LEU A 74 4.73 -1.89 12.36
N ARG A 75 3.86 -2.60 13.08
CA ARG A 75 3.65 -4.05 12.89
C ARG A 75 2.26 -4.40 12.39
N GLN A 76 1.24 -3.64 12.79
CA GLN A 76 -0.14 -3.86 12.34
C GLN A 76 -0.56 -2.92 11.21
N LYS A 77 0.39 -2.12 10.67
CA LYS A 77 0.15 -1.16 9.58
C LYS A 77 -0.95 -0.15 9.90
N GLY A 78 -1.07 0.21 11.18
CA GLY A 78 -1.96 1.27 11.64
C GLY A 78 -1.52 2.64 11.16
N THR A 79 -2.36 3.65 11.39
CA THR A 79 -2.06 5.06 11.10
C THR A 79 -2.43 5.91 12.30
N GLU A 80 -1.54 6.79 12.73
CA GLU A 80 -1.81 7.74 13.81
C GLU A 80 -2.79 8.83 13.36
N PRO A 81 -3.59 9.44 14.26
CA PRO A 81 -4.45 10.57 13.90
C PRO A 81 -3.65 11.75 13.33
N ALA A 82 -4.22 12.47 12.36
CA ALA A 82 -3.61 13.66 11.80
C ALA A 82 -3.30 14.70 12.90
N PHE A 83 -2.17 15.39 12.77
CA PHE A 83 -1.67 16.45 13.66
C PHE A 83 -1.36 16.01 15.11
N SER A 84 -1.47 14.71 15.43
CA SER A 84 -1.18 14.20 16.78
C SER A 84 0.30 13.89 17.04
N GLY A 85 1.07 13.70 15.96
CA GLY A 85 2.43 13.20 16.02
C GLY A 85 3.47 14.25 16.43
N LYS A 86 4.35 13.91 17.40
CA LYS A 86 5.46 14.76 17.88
C LYS A 86 6.37 15.35 16.80
N TYR A 87 6.49 14.69 15.65
CA TYR A 87 7.39 15.09 14.58
C TYR A 87 6.70 15.79 13.41
N ASN A 88 5.38 16.01 13.48
CA ASN A 88 4.65 16.74 12.45
C ASN A 88 5.28 18.13 12.23
N ASP A 89 5.36 18.94 13.29
CA ASP A 89 5.89 20.32 13.23
C ASP A 89 7.35 20.44 13.65
N HIS A 90 8.03 19.32 13.88
CA HIS A 90 9.43 19.29 14.31
C HIS A 90 10.37 19.73 13.17
N LYS A 91 11.32 20.63 13.50
CA LYS A 91 12.23 21.28 12.53
C LYS A 91 13.71 21.25 12.95
N GLU A 92 14.08 20.53 14.02
CA GLU A 92 15.50 20.44 14.44
C GLU A 92 16.36 19.73 13.38
N LYS A 93 17.64 20.12 13.33
CA LYS A 93 18.63 19.51 12.44
C LYS A 93 19.08 18.16 12.97
N GLY A 94 18.99 17.15 12.11
CA GLY A 94 19.32 15.78 12.47
C GLY A 94 18.75 14.75 11.49
N VAL A 95 18.60 13.53 11.99
CA VAL A 95 18.17 12.36 11.23
C VAL A 95 17.02 11.67 11.94
N TYR A 96 15.95 11.40 11.19
CA TYR A 96 14.82 10.60 11.64
C TYR A 96 15.12 9.13 11.43
N THR A 97 14.92 8.34 12.48
CA THR A 97 15.25 6.92 12.53
C THR A 97 14.00 6.06 12.69
N CYS A 98 14.05 4.79 12.32
CA CYS A 98 12.98 3.84 12.63
C CYS A 98 12.87 3.67 14.16
N ALA A 99 11.69 3.93 14.74
CA ALA A 99 11.49 3.77 16.18
C ALA A 99 11.72 2.32 16.66
N ALA A 100 11.54 1.32 15.80
CA ALA A 100 11.71 -0.09 16.17
C ALA A 100 13.16 -0.59 16.14
N CYS A 101 14.02 -0.08 15.27
CA CYS A 101 15.36 -0.64 15.08
C CYS A 101 16.49 0.38 14.99
N GLY A 102 16.18 1.67 15.08
CA GLY A 102 17.16 2.75 15.03
C GLY A 102 17.80 2.97 13.66
N ASN A 103 17.35 2.29 12.60
CA ASN A 103 17.81 2.51 11.22
C ASN A 103 17.60 3.97 10.83
N GLU A 104 18.59 4.63 10.23
CA GLU A 104 18.40 6.00 9.72
C GLU A 104 17.46 5.95 8.51
N LEU A 105 16.52 6.89 8.38
CA LEU A 105 15.51 6.84 7.33
C LEU A 105 15.51 8.11 6.48
N PHE A 106 15.38 9.26 7.15
CA PHE A 106 15.23 10.56 6.51
C PHE A 106 16.09 11.60 7.21
N ALA A 107 16.74 12.47 6.44
CA ALA A 107 17.48 13.61 6.97
C ALA A 107 16.55 14.83 7.09
N SER A 108 16.79 15.68 8.08
CA SER A 108 15.97 16.87 8.35
C SER A 108 15.93 17.89 7.21
N ASP A 109 16.93 17.90 6.32
CA ASP A 109 16.99 18.73 5.12
C ASP A 109 15.96 18.30 4.05
N THR A 110 15.48 17.06 4.12
CA THR A 110 14.47 16.54 3.21
C THR A 110 13.05 16.72 3.72
N LYS A 111 12.90 17.13 4.99
CA LYS A 111 11.60 17.38 5.63
C LYS A 111 11.00 18.68 5.12
N PHE A 112 9.70 18.68 4.87
CA PHE A 112 8.94 19.87 4.53
C PHE A 112 7.56 19.85 5.20
N ASP A 113 6.91 21.00 5.21
CA ASP A 113 5.53 21.13 5.67
C ASP A 113 4.58 20.92 4.50
N SER A 114 3.82 19.83 4.54
CA SER A 114 2.83 19.46 3.53
C SER A 114 1.42 19.92 3.88
N GLY A 115 1.17 20.37 5.12
CA GLY A 115 -0.17 20.62 5.64
C GLY A 115 -1.04 19.37 5.83
N THR A 116 -0.50 18.15 5.65
CA THR A 116 -1.30 16.91 5.69
C THR A 116 -1.57 16.40 7.10
N GLY A 117 -0.84 16.89 8.10
CA GLY A 117 -0.94 16.44 9.50
C GLY A 117 -0.04 15.27 9.87
N TRP A 118 0.90 14.90 9.00
CA TRP A 118 1.94 13.91 9.28
C TRP A 118 3.30 14.41 8.76
N PRO A 119 4.43 14.04 9.40
CA PRO A 119 5.75 14.43 8.93
C PRO A 119 5.99 13.97 7.49
N SER A 120 6.37 14.92 6.64
CA SER A 120 6.56 14.72 5.21
C SER A 120 7.99 15.00 4.78
N TYR A 121 8.51 14.13 3.91
CA TYR A 121 9.87 14.21 3.38
C TYR A 121 9.86 14.02 1.87
N PHE A 122 10.77 14.67 1.13
CA PHE A 122 10.78 14.53 -0.33
C PHE A 122 11.73 13.44 -0.85
N LYS A 123 12.66 12.94 -0.01
CA LYS A 123 13.54 11.81 -0.33
C LYS A 123 14.01 11.08 0.94
N PRO A 124 14.16 9.73 0.91
CA PRO A 124 14.85 9.00 1.96
C PRO A 124 16.37 9.19 1.84
N ILE A 125 17.11 8.75 2.86
CA ILE A 125 18.58 8.74 2.78
C ILE A 125 19.06 7.77 1.69
N SER A 126 18.42 6.61 1.54
CA SER A 126 18.66 5.68 0.42
C SER A 126 17.55 4.63 0.30
N SER A 127 17.47 3.98 -0.88
CA SER A 127 16.58 2.84 -1.14
C SER A 127 16.92 1.58 -0.33
N LYS A 128 18.12 1.51 0.26
CA LYS A 128 18.49 0.45 1.22
C LYS A 128 17.80 0.67 2.57
N GLN A 129 17.65 1.93 3.00
CA GLN A 129 17.12 2.26 4.31
C GLN A 129 15.58 2.32 4.34
N VAL A 130 14.98 2.68 3.21
CA VAL A 130 13.53 2.79 3.04
C VAL A 130 13.14 2.02 1.79
N ARG A 131 12.16 1.12 1.91
CA ARG A 131 11.62 0.34 0.79
C ARG A 131 10.19 0.75 0.50
N GLU A 132 9.83 0.68 -0.77
CA GLU A 132 8.49 0.96 -1.28
C GLU A 132 7.85 -0.37 -1.71
N LEU A 133 6.62 -0.61 -1.24
CA LEU A 133 5.86 -1.83 -1.49
C LEU A 133 4.48 -1.46 -2.02
N THR A 134 3.95 -2.24 -2.96
CA THR A 134 2.57 -2.06 -3.41
C THR A 134 1.59 -2.46 -2.30
N ASP A 135 0.70 -1.53 -1.94
CA ASP A 135 -0.40 -1.71 -1.01
C ASP A 135 -1.72 -1.71 -1.77
N ARG A 136 -2.48 -2.80 -1.65
CA ARG A 136 -3.80 -2.99 -2.29
C ARG A 136 -4.95 -3.02 -1.27
N SER A 137 -4.69 -2.58 -0.04
CA SER A 137 -5.70 -2.55 1.02
C SER A 137 -6.80 -1.52 0.73
N MET A 138 -7.97 -1.73 1.34
CA MET A 138 -9.12 -0.80 1.27
C MET A 138 -9.58 -0.47 -0.16
N GLY A 139 -9.36 -1.37 -1.13
CA GLY A 139 -9.80 -1.18 -2.52
C GLY A 139 -9.00 -0.14 -3.31
N MET A 140 -7.91 0.38 -2.76
CA MET A 140 -7.03 1.37 -3.41
C MET A 140 -5.67 0.75 -3.74
N VAL A 141 -4.97 1.28 -4.74
CA VAL A 141 -3.55 0.96 -5.01
C VAL A 141 -2.71 2.13 -4.53
N ARG A 142 -1.89 1.90 -3.51
CA ARG A 142 -0.98 2.89 -2.92
C ARG A 142 0.43 2.30 -2.85
N THR A 143 1.41 3.16 -2.59
CA THR A 143 2.79 2.72 -2.34
C THR A 143 3.10 2.88 -0.86
N GLU A 144 3.12 1.76 -0.14
CA GLU A 144 3.51 1.68 1.26
C GLU A 144 5.02 1.88 1.40
N VAL A 145 5.40 2.63 2.43
CA VAL A 145 6.78 2.88 2.82
C VAL A 145 7.09 2.07 4.07
N VAL A 146 8.12 1.23 3.99
CA VAL A 146 8.58 0.38 5.10
C VAL A 146 10.07 0.58 5.40
N CYS A 147 10.47 0.31 6.63
CA CYS A 147 11.89 0.29 7.02
C CYS A 147 12.62 -0.85 6.30
N GLY A 148 13.68 -0.53 5.56
CA GLY A 148 14.46 -1.51 4.81
C GLY A 148 15.20 -2.53 5.67
N ARG A 149 15.45 -2.22 6.96
CA ARG A 149 16.20 -3.09 7.88
C ARG A 149 15.33 -4.07 8.67
N CYS A 150 14.12 -3.68 9.07
CA CYS A 150 13.25 -4.50 9.93
C CYS A 150 11.81 -4.67 9.42
N GLY A 151 11.50 -4.13 8.23
CA GLY A 151 10.19 -4.26 7.59
C GLY A 151 9.04 -3.54 8.30
N GLY A 152 9.32 -2.70 9.30
CA GLY A 152 8.28 -1.96 10.01
C GLY A 152 7.59 -0.95 9.10
N HIS A 153 6.25 -0.90 9.14
CA HIS A 153 5.44 0.07 8.42
C HIS A 153 5.75 1.50 8.89
N LEU A 154 5.95 2.42 7.95
CA LEU A 154 6.25 3.82 8.22
C LEU A 154 5.11 4.74 7.76
N GLY A 155 4.55 4.48 6.57
CA GLY A 155 3.49 5.29 5.98
C GLY A 155 3.36 5.01 4.49
N HIS A 156 3.16 6.06 3.68
CA HIS A 156 2.99 5.95 2.23
C HIS A 156 3.75 7.05 1.49
N VAL A 157 4.04 6.82 0.20
CA VAL A 157 4.63 7.82 -0.70
C VAL A 157 3.63 8.20 -1.80
N PHE A 158 3.62 9.50 -2.12
CA PHE A 158 2.75 10.13 -3.10
C PHE A 158 3.58 10.97 -4.09
N ASP A 159 3.02 11.28 -5.26
CA ASP A 159 3.61 12.02 -6.38
C ASP A 159 3.26 13.52 -6.38
N ASP A 160 2.87 14.05 -5.22
CA ASP A 160 2.45 15.44 -5.00
C ASP A 160 3.45 16.22 -4.11
N GLY A 161 4.72 15.83 -4.15
CA GLY A 161 5.78 16.46 -3.38
C GLY A 161 6.44 17.66 -4.08
N PRO A 162 7.34 18.36 -3.37
CA PRO A 162 8.09 19.47 -3.95
C PRO A 162 9.20 18.98 -4.89
N LYS A 163 9.74 19.91 -5.70
CA LYS A 163 11.04 19.70 -6.37
C LYS A 163 12.13 19.41 -5.31
N PRO A 164 13.17 18.62 -5.65
CA PRO A 164 13.50 18.11 -6.99
C PRO A 164 12.85 16.77 -7.35
N THR A 165 12.31 16.03 -6.39
CA THR A 165 11.83 14.65 -6.63
C THR A 165 10.37 14.60 -7.08
N GLY A 166 9.55 15.59 -6.70
CA GLY A 166 8.10 15.51 -6.86
C GLY A 166 7.43 14.49 -5.93
N LEU A 167 8.18 13.91 -4.98
CA LEU A 167 7.68 12.86 -4.10
C LEU A 167 7.40 13.39 -2.70
N ARG A 168 6.37 12.84 -2.06
CA ARG A 168 6.04 13.10 -0.66
C ARG A 168 5.93 11.78 0.10
N TYR A 169 6.96 11.48 0.89
CA TYR A 169 6.96 10.42 1.89
C TYR A 169 6.22 10.93 3.13
N CYS A 170 4.96 10.52 3.28
CA CYS A 170 4.07 10.89 4.37
C CYS A 170 4.08 9.79 5.43
N LEU A 171 4.67 10.06 6.58
CA LEU A 171 5.03 9.02 7.55
C LEU A 171 4.34 9.25 8.89
N ASN A 172 4.06 8.17 9.60
CA ASN A 172 3.60 8.25 10.99
C ASN A 172 4.75 8.72 11.88
N SER A 173 4.53 9.75 12.67
CA SER A 173 5.47 10.24 13.67
C SER A 173 5.78 9.18 14.73
N VAL A 174 4.81 8.38 15.16
CA VAL A 174 5.04 7.29 16.12
C VAL A 174 5.98 6.21 15.58
N ALA A 175 6.07 6.05 14.26
CA ALA A 175 7.01 5.11 13.63
C ALA A 175 8.46 5.63 13.62
N LEU A 176 8.68 6.87 14.03
CA LEU A 176 9.97 7.56 13.96
C LEU A 176 10.58 7.81 15.34
N GLY A 177 11.90 7.77 15.39
CA GLY A 177 12.77 8.40 16.38
C GLY A 177 13.56 9.53 15.73
N PHE A 178 14.38 10.23 16.52
CA PHE A 178 15.20 11.33 16.02
C PHE A 178 16.57 11.33 16.70
N LYS A 179 17.61 11.57 15.90
CA LYS A 179 18.99 11.81 16.35
C LYS A 179 19.41 13.20 15.88
N LYS A 180 19.64 14.09 16.83
CA LYS A 180 20.14 15.44 16.56
C LYS A 180 21.54 15.36 15.94
N ARG A 181 21.84 16.24 14.98
CA ARG A 181 23.20 16.47 14.48
C ARG A 181 23.57 17.92 14.77
N GLU A 182 24.76 18.11 15.34
CA GLU A 182 25.35 19.42 15.65
C GLU A 182 25.84 20.12 14.39
#